data_AF-A0AAN8YIT9-F1
#
_entry.id   AF-A0AAN8YIT9-F1
#
_cell.length_a   1.000
_cell.length_b   1.000
_cell.length_c   1.000
_cell.angle_alpha   90.00
_cell.angle_beta   90.00
_cell.angle_gamma   90.00
#
_symmetry.space_group_name_H-M   'P 1'
#
loop_
_entity.id
_entity.type
_entity.pdbx_description
1 polymer ?
#
loop_
_entity_poly.entity_id
_entity_poly.type
_entity_poly.pdbx_seq_one_letter_code
_entity_poly.pdbx_strand_id
1 'polypeptide(L)'
;MSLEGKLVSEINIKCDGDVFHEIFRHRPHHISTMSSDKVQNVDIHEGEWGTVGSVIFWNFTHDGKEKVAKEIIEEIDEEKKLVKFKVIGGDILDHYKSFYITVHVETKGEDNLVTWILEYEKLNQDIPDPHTLMEFCLDVTKDIETHHLTGKLVSEINIKSDGDVFHEIFRYRPHHISSMSPGCIQNVDIHEGEWGTVGSVIVWNFTHDGKKKVAKEVIEEIDEEKKLVKFKVIGGDILEAYNSFYVTVHVETKGEDNIVTWILEYEKKNCNVPDPHTLMEFCLNVTKDIETHHLK
;
A
#
# COMPACT_ATOMS: atom_id res chain seq x y z
N MET A 1 -0.73 33.99 -28.23
CA MET A 1 -0.27 32.69 -27.67
C MET A 1 -0.82 31.57 -28.52
N SER A 2 -0.14 30.43 -28.59
CA SER A 2 -0.62 29.25 -29.33
C SER A 2 -1.87 28.70 -28.65
N LEU A 3 -2.86 28.23 -29.43
CA LEU A 3 -4.01 27.47 -28.92
C LEU A 3 -3.63 26.00 -28.71
N GLU A 4 -2.68 25.50 -29.49
CA GLU A 4 -2.12 24.15 -29.34
C GLU A 4 -0.99 24.17 -28.32
N GLY A 5 -0.95 23.16 -27.46
CA GLY A 5 0.06 22.99 -26.43
C GLY A 5 0.33 21.52 -26.11
N LYS A 6 1.45 21.29 -25.42
CA LYS A 6 1.89 19.98 -24.95
C LYS A 6 2.51 20.13 -23.57
N LEU A 7 2.01 19.37 -22.60
CA LEU A 7 2.64 19.22 -21.28
C LEU A 7 3.21 17.81 -21.17
N VAL A 8 4.39 17.71 -20.56
CA VAL A 8 5.07 16.44 -20.27
C VAL A 8 5.47 16.47 -18.80
N SER A 9 5.22 15.39 -18.08
CA SER A 9 5.72 15.22 -16.71
C SER A 9 6.13 13.78 -16.47
N GLU A 10 7.15 13.62 -15.66
CA GLU A 10 7.78 12.33 -15.37
C GLU A 10 7.78 12.11 -13.86
N ILE A 11 7.50 10.88 -13.43
CA ILE A 11 7.51 10.47 -12.03
C ILE A 11 8.11 9.07 -11.91
N ASN A 12 9.03 8.91 -10.96
CA ASN A 12 9.58 7.60 -10.62
C ASN A 12 8.59 6.86 -9.71
N ILE A 13 8.41 5.56 -9.97
CA ILE A 13 7.65 4.64 -9.15
C ILE A 13 8.53 3.44 -8.77
N LYS A 14 8.33 2.92 -7.56
CA LYS A 14 9.00 1.73 -7.01
C LYS A 14 8.13 0.48 -7.06
N CYS A 15 6.86 0.63 -7.45
CA CYS A 15 6.02 -0.51 -7.80
C CYS A 15 6.39 -1.05 -9.19
N ASP A 16 5.88 -2.23 -9.52
CA ASP A 16 6.16 -2.91 -10.77
C ASP A 16 5.60 -2.12 -11.97
N GLY A 17 6.48 -1.75 -12.92
CA GLY A 17 6.10 -0.95 -14.08
C GLY A 17 5.30 -1.71 -15.14
N ASP A 18 5.48 -3.04 -15.27
CA ASP A 18 4.63 -3.86 -16.13
C ASP A 18 3.20 -3.90 -15.58
N VAL A 19 3.05 -4.06 -14.26
CA VAL A 19 1.75 -3.99 -13.58
C VAL A 19 1.11 -2.61 -13.76
N PHE A 20 1.89 -1.52 -13.65
CA PHE A 20 1.37 -0.16 -13.87
C PHE A 20 0.83 0.03 -15.29
N HIS A 21 1.56 -0.45 -16.32
CA HIS A 21 1.09 -0.43 -17.71
C HIS A 21 -0.18 -1.27 -17.89
N GLU A 22 -0.24 -2.47 -17.31
CA GLU A 22 -1.44 -3.32 -17.35
C GLU A 22 -2.67 -2.66 -16.75
N ILE A 23 -2.51 -1.83 -15.71
CA ILE A 23 -3.63 -1.09 -15.10
C ILE A 23 -4.28 -0.16 -16.11
N PHE A 24 -3.50 0.72 -16.75
CA PHE A 24 -4.07 1.67 -17.72
C PHE A 24 -4.54 1.01 -19.00
N ARG A 25 -3.93 -0.12 -19.39
CA ARG A 25 -4.35 -0.87 -20.58
C ARG A 25 -5.59 -1.72 -20.33
N HIS A 26 -5.50 -2.69 -19.42
CA HIS A 26 -6.48 -3.78 -19.29
C HIS A 26 -7.42 -3.64 -18.09
N ARG A 27 -7.01 -2.89 -17.06
CA ARG A 27 -7.76 -2.84 -15.80
C ARG A 27 -7.99 -1.42 -15.27
N PRO A 28 -8.35 -0.43 -16.11
CA PRO A 28 -8.51 0.94 -15.62
C PRO A 28 -9.68 1.07 -14.62
N HIS A 29 -10.65 0.15 -14.66
CA HIS A 29 -11.71 0.02 -13.65
C HIS A 29 -11.24 -0.35 -12.24
N HIS A 30 -10.01 -0.82 -12.07
CA HIS A 30 -9.43 -1.00 -10.73
C HIS A 30 -8.91 0.32 -10.14
N ILE A 31 -8.71 1.37 -10.94
CA ILE A 31 -8.19 2.65 -10.44
C ILE A 31 -9.15 3.28 -9.42
N SER A 32 -10.46 3.01 -9.53
CA SER A 32 -11.45 3.51 -8.56
C SER A 32 -11.30 2.91 -7.16
N THR A 33 -10.68 1.73 -7.02
CA THR A 33 -10.36 1.17 -5.70
C THR A 33 -8.98 1.62 -5.21
N MET A 34 -8.06 1.92 -6.13
CA MET A 34 -6.71 2.39 -5.82
C MET A 34 -6.66 3.88 -5.44
N SER A 35 -7.54 4.70 -6.03
CA SER A 35 -7.56 6.16 -5.93
C SER A 35 -9.00 6.69 -5.81
N SER A 36 -9.76 6.11 -4.88
CA SER A 36 -11.22 6.33 -4.77
C SER A 36 -11.66 7.79 -4.54
N ASP A 37 -10.81 8.61 -3.91
CA ASP A 37 -11.04 10.03 -3.68
C ASP A 37 -10.92 10.86 -4.97
N LYS A 38 -10.11 10.39 -5.94
CA LYS A 38 -9.85 11.08 -7.21
C LYS A 38 -10.63 10.47 -8.36
N VAL A 39 -10.75 9.15 -8.43
CA VAL A 39 -11.47 8.41 -9.47
C VAL A 39 -12.57 7.60 -8.78
N GLN A 40 -13.83 7.98 -8.99
CA GLN A 40 -14.96 7.32 -8.35
C GLN A 40 -15.40 6.07 -9.11
N ASN A 41 -15.30 6.09 -10.45
CA ASN A 41 -15.74 4.98 -11.27
C ASN A 41 -15.12 5.04 -12.67
N VAL A 42 -14.90 3.87 -13.27
CA VAL A 42 -14.43 3.72 -14.66
C VAL A 42 -15.17 2.58 -15.32
N ASP A 43 -15.93 2.88 -16.35
CA ASP A 43 -16.74 1.91 -17.09
C ASP A 43 -16.27 1.78 -18.53
N ILE A 44 -16.41 0.57 -19.09
CA ILE A 44 -16.32 0.38 -20.52
C ILE A 44 -17.67 0.68 -21.16
N HIS A 45 -17.69 1.63 -22.08
CA HIS A 45 -18.90 2.02 -22.79
C HIS A 45 -19.03 1.22 -24.09
N GLU A 46 -17.94 1.08 -24.84
CA GLU A 46 -17.91 0.39 -26.12
C GLU A 46 -16.60 -0.40 -26.26
N GLY A 47 -16.64 -1.58 -26.87
CA GLY A 47 -15.46 -2.42 -27.10
C GLY A 47 -15.07 -3.31 -25.92
N GLU A 48 -13.78 -3.64 -25.83
CA GLU A 48 -13.19 -4.55 -24.83
C GLU A 48 -11.96 -3.91 -24.18
N TRP A 49 -11.74 -4.17 -22.89
CA TRP A 49 -10.61 -3.61 -22.14
C TRP A 49 -9.26 -3.91 -22.79
N GLY A 50 -8.44 -2.88 -22.97
CA GLY A 50 -7.08 -3.00 -23.53
C GLY A 50 -7.01 -3.23 -25.03
N THR A 51 -8.06 -2.86 -25.77
CA THR A 51 -8.08 -2.90 -27.23
C THR A 51 -8.23 -1.50 -27.82
N VAL A 52 -7.45 -1.21 -28.87
CA VAL A 52 -7.54 0.06 -29.61
C VAL A 52 -8.95 0.21 -30.20
N GLY A 53 -9.52 1.42 -30.08
CA GLY A 53 -10.87 1.73 -30.48
C GLY A 53 -11.92 1.56 -29.39
N SER A 54 -11.57 0.94 -28.26
CA SER A 54 -12.47 0.84 -27.11
C SER A 54 -12.67 2.17 -26.41
N VAL A 55 -13.85 2.33 -25.82
CA VAL A 55 -14.32 3.58 -25.28
C VAL A 55 -14.57 3.44 -23.79
N ILE A 56 -13.90 4.28 -23.01
CA ILE A 56 -13.89 4.28 -21.56
C ILE A 56 -14.61 5.54 -21.06
N PHE A 57 -15.39 5.39 -20.00
CA PHE A 57 -16.08 6.46 -19.33
C PHE A 57 -15.56 6.61 -17.90
N TRP A 58 -15.07 7.79 -17.55
CA TRP A 58 -14.49 8.12 -16.27
C TRP A 58 -15.43 9.02 -15.47
N ASN A 59 -15.58 8.73 -14.18
CA ASN A 59 -16.11 9.65 -13.19
C ASN A 59 -14.98 9.96 -12.20
N PHE A 60 -14.60 11.23 -12.10
CA PHE A 60 -13.45 11.67 -11.33
C PHE A 60 -13.69 13.02 -10.66
N THR A 61 -12.94 13.31 -9.60
CA THR A 61 -12.97 14.59 -8.91
C THR A 61 -11.68 15.35 -9.20
N HIS A 62 -11.81 16.52 -9.82
CA HIS A 62 -10.68 17.38 -10.16
C HIS A 62 -10.99 18.83 -9.79
N ASP A 63 -10.09 19.46 -9.03
CA ASP A 63 -10.26 20.78 -8.39
C ASP A 63 -11.50 20.83 -7.47
N GLY A 64 -11.72 19.75 -6.71
CA GLY A 64 -12.85 19.63 -5.77
C GLY A 64 -14.23 19.54 -6.42
N LYS A 65 -14.29 19.30 -7.73
CA LYS A 65 -15.53 19.14 -8.50
C LYS A 65 -15.57 17.77 -9.16
N GLU A 66 -16.70 17.10 -9.04
CA GLU A 66 -17.01 15.91 -9.85
C GLU A 66 -17.07 16.30 -11.33
N LYS A 67 -16.43 15.48 -12.16
CA LYS A 67 -16.31 15.62 -13.60
C LYS A 67 -16.41 14.24 -14.25
N VAL A 68 -16.71 14.25 -15.54
CA VAL A 68 -16.74 13.07 -16.39
C VAL A 68 -15.88 13.26 -17.62
N ALA A 69 -15.30 12.16 -18.11
CA ALA A 69 -14.61 12.13 -19.39
C ALA A 69 -14.98 10.85 -20.14
N LYS A 70 -15.22 10.96 -21.44
CA LYS A 70 -15.36 9.83 -22.35
C LYS A 70 -14.13 9.81 -23.26
N GLU A 71 -13.41 8.70 -23.27
CA GLU A 71 -12.13 8.57 -23.97
C GLU A 71 -12.16 7.35 -24.88
N ILE A 72 -11.48 7.42 -26.02
CA ILE A 72 -11.20 6.28 -26.88
C ILE A 72 -9.72 5.93 -26.79
N ILE A 73 -9.40 4.65 -26.69
CA ILE A 73 -8.03 4.16 -26.81
C ILE A 73 -7.59 4.34 -28.26
N GLU A 74 -6.71 5.29 -28.52
CA GLU A 74 -6.25 5.64 -29.86
C GLU A 74 -5.04 4.79 -30.29
N GLU A 75 -4.13 4.50 -29.35
CA GLU A 75 -2.90 3.76 -29.62
C GLU A 75 -2.49 2.93 -28.40
N ILE A 76 -1.94 1.75 -28.67
CA ILE A 76 -1.25 0.91 -27.69
C ILE A 76 0.06 0.46 -28.34
N ASP A 77 1.18 0.68 -27.65
CA ASP A 77 2.49 0.15 -28.03
C ASP A 77 3.00 -0.70 -26.87
N GLU A 78 2.97 -2.03 -27.05
CA GLU A 78 3.39 -2.98 -26.01
C GLU A 78 4.89 -3.01 -25.78
N GLU A 79 5.68 -2.79 -26.84
CA GLU A 79 7.13 -2.79 -26.72
C GLU A 79 7.60 -1.58 -25.91
N LYS A 80 6.94 -0.43 -26.13
CA LYS A 80 7.18 0.79 -25.36
C LYS A 80 6.39 0.88 -24.06
N LYS A 81 5.43 0.00 -23.78
CA LYS A 81 4.48 0.15 -22.66
C LYS A 81 3.80 1.52 -22.65
N LEU A 82 3.14 1.84 -23.76
CA LEU A 82 2.48 3.11 -23.98
C LEU A 82 1.00 2.88 -24.29
N VAL A 83 0.15 3.69 -23.68
CA VAL A 83 -1.27 3.79 -24.03
C VAL A 83 -1.61 5.26 -24.29
N LYS A 84 -2.21 5.52 -25.45
CA LYS A 84 -2.70 6.84 -25.85
C LYS A 84 -4.22 6.84 -25.88
N PHE A 85 -4.80 7.81 -25.19
CA PHE A 85 -6.22 8.07 -25.14
C PHE A 85 -6.53 9.39 -25.83
N LYS A 86 -7.66 9.43 -26.54
CA LYS A 86 -8.25 10.64 -27.07
C LYS A 86 -9.55 10.93 -26.33
N VAL A 87 -9.68 12.14 -25.80
CA VAL A 87 -10.94 12.57 -25.18
C VAL A 87 -11.95 12.88 -26.27
N ILE A 88 -13.12 12.27 -26.17
CA ILE A 88 -14.23 12.38 -27.15
C ILE A 88 -15.53 12.90 -26.53
N GLY A 89 -15.56 13.15 -25.21
CA GLY A 89 -16.70 13.75 -24.51
C GLY A 89 -16.39 14.05 -23.05
N GLY A 90 -17.31 14.78 -22.39
CA GLY A 90 -17.20 15.15 -20.98
C GLY A 90 -16.58 16.53 -20.74
N ASP A 91 -16.42 16.89 -19.46
CA ASP A 91 -16.13 18.26 -19.01
C ASP A 91 -14.76 18.81 -19.47
N ILE A 92 -13.83 17.93 -19.88
CA ILE A 92 -12.54 18.35 -20.45
C ILE A 92 -12.78 19.12 -21.76
N LEU A 93 -13.71 18.67 -22.61
CA LEU A 93 -13.96 19.29 -23.91
C LEU A 93 -14.74 20.61 -23.83
N ASP A 94 -15.24 20.99 -22.64
CA ASP A 94 -15.81 22.33 -22.41
C ASP A 94 -14.75 23.44 -22.45
N HIS A 95 -13.47 23.07 -22.33
CA HIS A 95 -12.34 24.00 -22.33
C HIS A 95 -11.40 23.78 -23.52
N TYR A 96 -11.31 22.55 -24.02
CA TYR A 96 -10.39 22.15 -25.08
C TYR A 96 -11.12 21.60 -26.31
N LYS A 97 -10.75 22.08 -27.50
CA LYS A 97 -11.24 21.59 -28.79
C LYS A 97 -10.77 20.17 -29.10
N SER A 98 -9.55 19.83 -28.69
CA SER A 98 -9.03 18.47 -28.73
C SER A 98 -8.13 18.22 -27.53
N PHE A 99 -8.12 16.98 -27.04
CA PHE A 99 -7.32 16.59 -25.88
C PHE A 99 -6.90 15.13 -25.99
N TYR A 100 -5.62 14.88 -25.78
CA TYR A 100 -4.98 13.57 -25.82
C TYR A 100 -4.18 13.36 -24.55
N ILE A 101 -4.26 12.15 -24.01
CA ILE A 101 -3.54 11.73 -22.81
C ILE A 101 -2.71 10.52 -23.20
N THR A 102 -1.42 10.55 -22.92
CA THR A 102 -0.54 9.39 -23.11
C THR A 102 0.14 9.06 -21.80
N VAL A 103 0.10 7.78 -21.43
CA VAL A 103 0.89 7.21 -20.34
C VAL A 103 1.92 6.26 -20.94
N HIS A 104 3.17 6.42 -20.54
CA HIS A 104 4.30 5.64 -21.02
C HIS A 104 5.14 5.18 -19.83
N VAL A 105 5.50 3.89 -19.78
CA VAL A 105 6.26 3.32 -18.66
C VAL A 105 7.61 2.79 -19.13
N GLU A 106 8.69 3.37 -18.62
CA GLU A 106 10.04 2.83 -18.82
C GLU A 106 10.46 2.01 -17.61
N THR A 107 10.73 0.71 -17.81
CA THR A 107 11.23 -0.16 -16.74
C THR A 107 12.76 -0.18 -16.73
N LYS A 108 13.37 0.39 -15.67
CA LYS A 108 14.84 0.50 -15.53
C LYS A 108 15.31 -0.06 -14.19
N GLY A 109 15.35 -1.38 -14.06
CA GLY A 109 15.82 -2.03 -12.83
C GLY A 109 14.79 -1.90 -11.71
N GLU A 110 15.19 -1.35 -10.55
CA GLU A 110 14.28 -1.17 -9.40
C GLU A 110 13.49 0.14 -9.45
N ASP A 111 13.93 1.12 -10.24
CA ASP A 111 13.27 2.40 -10.41
C ASP A 111 12.60 2.44 -11.79
N ASN A 112 11.27 2.46 -11.81
CA ASN A 112 10.48 2.58 -13.04
C ASN A 112 10.08 4.04 -13.24
N LEU A 113 10.00 4.51 -14.49
CA LEU A 113 9.65 5.89 -14.83
C LEU A 113 8.33 5.92 -15.58
N VAL A 114 7.34 6.62 -15.03
CA VAL A 114 6.07 6.91 -15.71
C VAL A 114 6.14 8.30 -16.31
N THR A 115 5.87 8.40 -17.62
CA THR A 115 5.76 9.66 -18.34
C THR A 115 4.30 9.90 -18.72
N TRP A 116 3.76 11.02 -18.27
CA TRP A 116 2.47 11.54 -18.69
C TRP A 116 2.66 12.63 -19.75
N ILE A 117 1.88 12.55 -20.83
CA ILE A 117 1.87 13.54 -21.90
C ILE A 117 0.44 13.99 -22.14
N LEU A 118 0.20 15.30 -22.05
CA LEU A 118 -1.07 15.93 -22.39
C LEU A 118 -0.89 16.79 -23.64
N GLU A 119 -1.53 16.42 -24.74
CA GLU A 119 -1.53 17.20 -25.99
C GLU A 119 -2.92 17.78 -26.20
N TYR A 120 -3.03 19.09 -26.42
CA TYR A 120 -4.32 19.77 -26.40
C TYR A 120 -4.40 20.97 -27.35
N GLU A 121 -5.62 21.29 -27.76
CA GLU A 121 -5.97 22.53 -28.45
C GLU A 121 -7.04 23.25 -27.62
N LYS A 122 -6.75 24.46 -27.15
CA LYS A 122 -7.69 25.29 -26.38
C LYS A 122 -8.82 25.83 -27.26
N LEU A 123 -10.00 26.04 -26.69
CA LEU A 123 -11.10 26.70 -27.40
C LEU A 123 -10.79 28.17 -27.75
N ASN A 124 -10.03 28.86 -26.89
CA ASN A 124 -9.59 30.24 -27.09
C ASN A 124 -8.37 30.56 -26.18
N GLN A 125 -7.85 31.78 -26.26
CA GLN A 125 -6.62 32.18 -25.55
C GLN A 125 -6.79 32.35 -24.02
N ASP A 126 -8.03 32.47 -23.53
CA ASP A 126 -8.32 32.68 -22.11
C ASP A 126 -8.37 31.36 -21.32
N ILE A 127 -8.38 30.22 -22.02
CA ILE A 127 -8.31 28.90 -21.40
C ILE A 127 -6.88 28.68 -20.88
N PRO A 128 -6.69 28.29 -19.60
CA PRO A 128 -5.37 27.99 -19.06
C PRO A 128 -4.77 26.71 -19.67
N ASP A 129 -3.47 26.49 -19.49
CA ASP A 129 -2.86 25.19 -19.77
C ASP A 129 -3.33 24.17 -18.71
N PRO A 130 -3.44 22.86 -19.03
CA PRO A 130 -4.02 21.84 -18.15
C PRO A 130 -3.05 21.38 -17.04
N HIS A 131 -2.38 22.31 -16.34
CA HIS A 131 -1.42 22.00 -15.28
C HIS A 131 -2.06 21.26 -14.10
N THR A 132 -3.26 21.66 -13.67
CA THR A 132 -3.97 20.98 -12.58
C THR A 132 -4.39 19.56 -12.96
N LEU A 133 -4.72 19.32 -14.23
CA LEU A 133 -5.01 17.97 -14.74
C LEU A 133 -3.73 17.11 -14.80
N MET A 134 -2.57 17.71 -15.12
CA MET A 134 -1.29 17.01 -15.01
C MET A 134 -0.98 16.60 -13.58
N GLU A 135 -1.18 17.51 -12.61
CA GLU A 135 -1.02 17.20 -11.18
C GLU A 135 -1.96 16.06 -10.74
N PHE A 136 -3.22 16.07 -11.21
CA PHE A 136 -4.16 14.98 -10.99
C PHE A 136 -3.63 13.63 -11.48
N CYS A 137 -3.08 13.54 -12.70
CA CYS A 137 -2.47 12.31 -13.23
C CYS A 137 -1.29 11.83 -12.37
N LEU A 138 -0.45 12.75 -11.91
CA LEU A 138 0.68 12.44 -11.02
C LEU A 138 0.21 11.94 -9.65
N ASP A 139 -0.87 12.50 -9.11
CA ASP A 139 -1.39 12.07 -7.81
C ASP A 139 -2.11 10.71 -7.91
N VAL A 140 -2.86 10.44 -8.99
CA VAL A 140 -3.38 9.09 -9.27
C VAL A 140 -2.24 8.08 -9.40
N THR A 141 -1.11 8.47 -10.01
CA THR A 141 0.07 7.60 -10.12
C THR A 141 0.64 7.23 -8.75
N LYS A 142 0.74 8.18 -7.82
CA LYS A 142 1.20 7.93 -6.43
C LYS A 142 0.23 7.05 -5.66
N ASP A 143 -1.07 7.20 -5.85
CA ASP A 143 -2.07 6.36 -5.20
C ASP A 143 -1.97 4.90 -5.67
N ILE A 144 -1.82 4.69 -6.99
CA ILE A 144 -1.59 3.36 -7.57
C ILE A 144 -0.30 2.75 -6.99
N GLU A 145 0.80 3.50 -6.96
CA GLU A 145 2.06 3.03 -6.36
C GLU A 145 1.87 2.63 -4.89
N THR A 146 1.24 3.50 -4.09
CA THR A 146 0.98 3.26 -2.67
C THR A 146 0.14 2.01 -2.47
N HIS A 147 -0.90 1.81 -3.28
CA HIS A 147 -1.75 0.63 -3.23
C HIS A 147 -0.95 -0.67 -3.47
N HIS A 148 0.05 -0.63 -4.35
CA HIS A 148 0.88 -1.80 -4.68
C HIS A 148 2.05 -2.05 -3.73
N LEU A 149 2.46 -1.05 -2.95
CA LEU A 149 3.56 -1.19 -1.98
C LEU A 149 3.08 -1.39 -0.54
N THR A 150 1.83 -1.03 -0.23
CA THR A 150 1.25 -1.22 1.09
C THR A 150 0.46 -2.51 1.19
N GLY A 151 0.40 -3.09 2.38
CA GLY A 151 -0.36 -4.30 2.61
C GLY A 151 -0.69 -4.53 4.08
N LYS A 152 -1.63 -5.45 4.29
CA LYS A 152 -2.08 -5.87 5.62
C LYS A 152 -2.26 -7.38 5.64
N LEU A 153 -1.52 -8.06 6.51
CA LEU A 153 -1.73 -9.47 6.79
C LEU A 153 -2.44 -9.61 8.14
N VAL A 154 -3.44 -10.49 8.19
CA VAL A 154 -4.17 -10.85 9.42
C VAL A 154 -4.11 -12.36 9.56
N SER A 155 -3.78 -12.86 10.75
CA SER A 155 -3.88 -14.29 11.06
C SER A 155 -4.34 -14.48 12.49
N GLU A 156 -5.15 -15.52 12.68
CA GLU A 156 -5.76 -15.85 13.97
C GLU A 156 -5.29 -17.23 14.41
N ILE A 157 -5.08 -17.38 15.71
CA ILE A 157 -4.75 -18.65 16.33
C ILE A 157 -5.52 -18.81 17.63
N ASN A 158 -6.16 -19.97 17.79
CA ASN A 158 -6.84 -20.33 19.02
C ASN A 158 -5.80 -20.77 20.07
N ILE A 159 -5.97 -20.26 21.28
CA ILE A 159 -5.20 -20.64 22.47
C ILE A 159 -6.17 -21.12 23.55
N LYS A 160 -5.76 -22.11 24.33
CA LYS A 160 -6.47 -22.67 25.49
C LYS A 160 -5.95 -22.11 26.80
N SER A 161 -4.76 -21.52 26.80
CA SER A 161 -4.27 -20.75 27.95
C SER A 161 -5.11 -19.50 28.17
N ASP A 162 -4.97 -18.90 29.36
CA ASP A 162 -5.66 -17.68 29.74
C ASP A 162 -5.27 -16.51 28.81
N GLY A 163 -6.24 -15.99 28.05
CA GLY A 163 -6.00 -14.88 27.14
C GLY A 163 -5.60 -13.58 27.83
N ASP A 164 -6.02 -13.34 29.08
CA ASP A 164 -5.56 -12.17 29.84
C ASP A 164 -4.06 -12.28 30.15
N VAL A 165 -3.60 -13.47 30.50
CA VAL A 165 -2.17 -13.74 30.70
C VAL A 165 -1.39 -13.53 29.40
N PHE A 166 -1.93 -13.97 28.26
CA PHE A 166 -1.29 -13.74 26.96
C PHE A 166 -1.15 -12.24 26.64
N HIS A 167 -2.23 -11.46 26.85
CA HIS A 167 -2.18 -10.01 26.68
C HIS A 167 -1.17 -9.34 27.63
N GLU A 168 -1.14 -9.75 28.91
CA GLU A 168 -0.17 -9.26 29.89
C GLU A 168 1.29 -9.51 29.47
N ILE A 169 1.58 -10.65 28.82
CA ILE A 169 2.93 -10.99 28.34
C ILE A 169 3.41 -9.95 27.34
N PHE A 170 2.64 -9.69 26.28
CA PHE A 170 3.04 -8.73 25.24
C PHE A 170 3.08 -7.30 25.74
N ARG A 171 2.25 -6.99 26.73
CA ARG A 171 2.18 -5.64 27.29
C ARG A 171 3.27 -5.36 28.32
N TYR A 172 3.29 -6.14 29.39
CA TYR A 172 4.06 -5.82 30.60
C TYR A 172 5.32 -6.66 30.76
N ARG A 173 5.37 -7.84 30.16
CA ARG A 173 6.46 -8.80 30.40
C ARG A 173 7.01 -9.45 29.13
N PRO A 174 7.25 -8.70 28.04
CA PRO A 174 7.69 -9.32 26.78
C PRO A 174 9.10 -9.93 26.90
N HIS A 175 9.91 -9.50 27.88
CA HIS A 175 11.20 -10.13 28.23
C HIS A 175 11.08 -11.60 28.65
N HIS A 176 9.93 -12.03 29.20
CA HIS A 176 9.70 -13.43 29.52
C HIS A 176 9.59 -14.32 28.26
N ILE A 177 9.24 -13.75 27.10
CA ILE A 177 9.07 -14.52 25.86
C ILE A 177 10.38 -15.21 25.44
N SER A 178 11.53 -14.61 25.73
CA SER A 178 12.84 -15.24 25.48
C SER A 178 13.03 -16.59 26.19
N SER A 179 12.38 -16.78 27.34
CA SER A 179 12.38 -18.05 28.08
C SER A 179 11.31 -19.03 27.59
N MET A 180 10.19 -18.50 27.08
CA MET A 180 9.06 -19.30 26.57
C MET A 180 9.33 -19.83 25.16
N SER A 181 10.00 -19.03 24.32
CA SER A 181 10.33 -19.32 22.93
C SER A 181 11.80 -19.00 22.62
N PRO A 182 12.77 -19.65 23.28
CA PRO A 182 14.20 -19.34 23.11
C PRO A 182 14.72 -19.60 21.67
N GLY A 183 14.05 -20.49 20.93
CA GLY A 183 14.35 -20.77 19.53
C GLY A 183 13.99 -19.61 18.60
N CYS A 184 12.89 -18.91 18.87
CA CYS A 184 12.44 -17.78 18.06
C CYS A 184 13.02 -16.46 18.60
N ILE A 185 12.96 -16.23 19.91
CA ILE A 185 13.34 -14.98 20.57
C ILE A 185 14.47 -15.26 21.56
N GLN A 186 15.62 -14.63 21.34
CA GLN A 186 16.80 -14.84 22.18
C GLN A 186 16.86 -13.84 23.33
N ASN A 187 16.37 -12.62 23.13
CA ASN A 187 16.40 -11.58 24.15
C ASN A 187 15.40 -10.46 23.82
N VAL A 188 14.83 -9.83 24.86
CA VAL A 188 13.96 -8.66 24.72
C VAL A 188 14.29 -7.68 25.84
N ASP A 189 14.73 -6.48 25.45
CA ASP A 189 15.14 -5.43 26.37
C ASP A 189 14.29 -4.19 26.19
N ILE A 190 14.01 -3.50 27.29
CA ILE A 190 13.50 -2.14 27.24
C ILE A 190 14.67 -1.18 27.04
N HIS A 191 14.60 -0.37 25.98
CA HIS A 191 15.63 0.60 25.64
C HIS A 191 15.29 2.00 26.17
N GLU A 192 14.01 2.36 26.17
CA GLU A 192 13.50 3.64 26.65
C GLU A 192 12.08 3.46 27.22
N GLY A 193 11.75 4.19 28.29
CA GLY A 193 10.42 4.15 28.90
C GLY A 193 10.23 3.02 29.91
N GLU A 194 8.98 2.59 30.09
CA GLU A 194 8.55 1.59 31.06
C GLU A 194 7.68 0.51 30.39
N TRP A 195 7.78 -0.73 30.85
CA TRP A 195 6.98 -1.82 30.29
C TRP A 195 5.48 -1.50 30.33
N GLY A 196 4.78 -1.78 29.23
CA GLY A 196 3.33 -1.56 29.11
C GLY A 196 2.89 -0.12 28.98
N THR A 197 3.80 0.83 28.69
CA THR A 197 3.49 2.25 28.51
C THR A 197 3.68 2.69 27.06
N VAL A 198 2.67 3.32 26.47
CA VAL A 198 2.74 3.92 25.11
C VAL A 198 3.92 4.89 25.01
N GLY A 199 4.65 4.81 23.90
CA GLY A 199 5.90 5.56 23.66
C GLY A 199 7.17 4.86 24.15
N SER A 200 7.04 3.76 24.91
CA SER A 200 8.21 2.99 25.34
C SER A 200 8.80 2.19 24.18
N VAL A 201 10.11 2.02 24.22
CA VAL A 201 10.89 1.44 23.12
C VAL A 201 11.49 0.10 23.55
N ILE A 202 11.20 -0.93 22.77
CA ILE A 202 11.59 -2.32 23.01
C ILE A 202 12.56 -2.76 21.92
N VAL A 203 13.60 -3.51 22.29
CA VAL A 203 14.55 -4.12 21.37
C VAL A 203 14.43 -5.63 21.45
N TRP A 204 14.10 -6.24 20.32
CA TRP A 204 13.97 -7.68 20.14
C TRP A 204 15.21 -8.24 19.45
N ASN A 205 15.79 -9.28 20.01
CA ASN A 205 16.77 -10.13 19.34
C ASN A 205 16.10 -11.46 19.03
N PHE A 206 15.94 -11.78 17.75
CA PHE A 206 15.16 -12.93 17.30
C PHE A 206 15.84 -13.65 16.13
N THR A 207 15.43 -14.88 15.89
CA THR A 207 15.89 -15.68 14.76
C THR A 207 14.73 -15.87 13.80
N HIS A 208 14.89 -15.38 12.58
CA HIS A 208 13.89 -15.46 11.51
C HIS A 208 14.58 -15.95 10.23
N ASP A 209 13.98 -16.97 9.59
CA ASP A 209 14.55 -17.67 8.43
C ASP A 209 16.00 -18.15 8.65
N GLY A 210 16.28 -18.66 9.86
CA GLY A 210 17.60 -19.16 10.26
C GLY A 210 18.66 -18.09 10.49
N LYS A 211 18.31 -16.79 10.38
CA LYS A 211 19.21 -15.66 10.60
C LYS A 211 18.86 -14.93 11.89
N LYS A 212 19.88 -14.57 12.67
CA LYS A 212 19.70 -13.66 13.80
C LYS A 212 19.42 -12.25 13.29
N LYS A 213 18.40 -11.62 13.84
CA LYS A 213 17.91 -10.29 13.49
C LYS A 213 17.62 -9.50 14.77
N VAL A 214 17.57 -8.19 14.61
CA VAL A 214 17.20 -7.21 15.62
C VAL A 214 16.02 -6.40 15.09
N ALA A 215 15.03 -6.16 15.94
CA ALA A 215 13.97 -5.18 15.68
C ALA A 215 13.90 -4.23 16.87
N LYS A 216 13.80 -2.93 16.59
CA LYS A 216 13.54 -1.90 17.59
C LYS A 216 12.16 -1.34 17.31
N GLU A 217 11.29 -1.39 18.31
CA GLU A 217 9.87 -1.05 18.18
C GLU A 217 9.48 -0.07 19.27
N VAL A 218 8.52 0.80 18.96
CA VAL A 218 7.84 1.65 19.94
C VAL A 218 6.41 1.15 20.14
N ILE A 219 5.94 1.12 21.39
CA ILE A 219 4.51 0.89 21.67
C ILE A 219 3.74 2.11 21.16
N GLU A 220 3.01 1.94 20.07
CA GLU A 220 2.26 3.02 19.44
C GLU A 220 0.87 3.19 20.06
N GLU A 221 0.21 2.07 20.39
CA GLU A 221 -1.15 2.07 20.91
C GLU A 221 -1.36 0.90 21.89
N ILE A 222 -2.14 1.16 22.93
CA ILE A 222 -2.69 0.11 23.81
C ILE A 222 -4.18 0.40 23.97
N ASP A 223 -5.00 -0.61 23.75
CA ASP A 223 -6.44 -0.57 24.03
C ASP A 223 -6.76 -1.69 25.04
N GLU A 224 -7.04 -1.28 26.28
CA GLU A 224 -7.38 -2.18 27.39
C GLU A 224 -8.65 -2.98 27.15
N GLU A 225 -9.68 -2.30 26.63
CA GLU A 225 -11.00 -2.88 26.48
C GLU A 225 -10.98 -3.95 25.40
N LYS A 226 -10.21 -3.71 24.33
CA LYS A 226 -9.98 -4.69 23.26
C LYS A 226 -8.82 -5.65 23.56
N LYS A 227 -8.03 -5.47 24.62
CA LYS A 227 -6.80 -6.24 24.86
C LYS A 227 -5.86 -6.23 23.65
N LEU A 228 -5.62 -5.04 23.11
CA LEU A 228 -4.81 -4.81 21.91
C LEU A 228 -3.53 -4.06 22.28
N VAL A 229 -2.42 -4.47 21.68
CA VAL A 229 -1.16 -3.72 21.71
C VAL A 229 -0.65 -3.57 20.28
N LYS A 230 -0.40 -2.33 19.85
CA LYS A 230 0.19 -2.00 18.56
C LYS A 230 1.61 -1.49 18.74
N PHE A 231 2.52 -2.08 17.99
CA PHE A 231 3.92 -1.73 17.93
C PHE A 231 4.24 -1.16 16.55
N LYS A 232 5.06 -0.11 16.52
CA LYS A 232 5.66 0.44 15.30
C LYS A 232 7.14 0.10 15.28
N VAL A 233 7.61 -0.54 14.22
CA VAL A 233 9.03 -0.77 14.02
C VAL A 233 9.72 0.55 13.65
N ILE A 234 10.73 0.92 14.42
CA ILE A 234 11.50 2.17 14.27
C ILE A 234 13.00 1.93 14.01
N GLY A 235 13.44 0.66 13.97
CA GLY A 235 14.81 0.30 13.64
C GLY A 235 15.03 -1.20 13.54
N GLY A 236 16.22 -1.59 13.06
CA GLY A 236 16.63 -2.99 12.92
C GLY A 236 16.35 -3.58 11.54
N ASP A 237 16.58 -4.90 11.41
CA ASP A 237 16.63 -5.64 10.14
C ASP A 237 15.30 -5.62 9.37
N ILE A 238 14.15 -5.44 10.02
CA ILE A 238 12.85 -5.37 9.35
C ILE A 238 12.79 -4.15 8.40
N LEU A 239 13.31 -2.99 8.83
CA LEU A 239 13.30 -1.77 8.01
C LEU A 239 14.33 -1.79 6.88
N GLU A 240 15.11 -2.86 6.73
CA GLU A 240 15.91 -3.07 5.54
C GLU A 240 15.04 -3.39 4.32
N ALA A 241 13.89 -4.03 4.52
CA ALA A 241 12.95 -4.41 3.47
C ALA A 241 11.71 -3.49 3.39
N TYR A 242 11.29 -2.91 4.51
CA TYR A 242 10.04 -2.14 4.59
C TYR A 242 10.32 -0.67 4.96
N ASN A 243 9.61 0.28 4.34
CA ASN A 243 9.63 1.71 4.71
C ASN A 243 8.91 1.94 6.04
N SER A 244 7.80 1.22 6.25
CA SER A 244 7.05 1.23 7.50
C SER A 244 6.54 -0.18 7.82
N PHE A 245 6.49 -0.52 9.10
CA PHE A 245 6.04 -1.82 9.56
C PHE A 245 5.41 -1.69 10.96
N TYR A 246 4.21 -2.22 11.10
CA TYR A 246 3.44 -2.23 12.34
C TYR A 246 3.03 -3.65 12.68
N VAL A 247 3.11 -3.98 13.94
CA VAL A 247 2.74 -5.29 14.49
C VAL A 247 1.66 -5.04 15.53
N THR A 248 0.50 -5.68 15.38
CA THR A 248 -0.56 -5.62 16.38
C THR A 248 -0.84 -7.02 16.89
N VAL A 249 -0.91 -7.14 18.22
CA VAL A 249 -1.47 -8.32 18.90
C VAL A 249 -2.81 -7.91 19.51
N HIS A 250 -3.85 -8.70 19.24
CA HIS A 250 -5.20 -8.51 19.77
C HIS A 250 -5.68 -9.84 20.35
N VAL A 251 -6.22 -9.81 21.57
CA VAL A 251 -6.66 -11.03 22.26
C VAL A 251 -8.16 -10.98 22.56
N GLU A 252 -8.93 -11.85 21.92
CA GLU A 252 -10.34 -12.05 22.25
C GLU A 252 -10.49 -13.20 23.23
N THR A 253 -11.08 -12.94 24.40
CA THR A 253 -11.38 -13.97 25.39
C THR A 253 -12.82 -14.47 25.24
N LYS A 254 -13.02 -15.73 24.83
CA LYS A 254 -14.35 -16.35 24.61
C LYS A 254 -14.52 -17.62 25.44
N GLY A 255 -14.45 -17.50 26.78
CA GLY A 255 -14.62 -18.63 27.69
C GLY A 255 -13.35 -19.49 27.75
N GLU A 256 -13.46 -20.78 27.43
CA GLU A 256 -12.30 -21.71 27.41
C GLU A 256 -11.47 -21.62 26.11
N ASP A 257 -12.05 -21.06 25.04
CA ASP A 257 -11.38 -20.86 23.76
C ASP A 257 -11.06 -19.36 23.60
N ASN A 258 -9.78 -19.00 23.62
CA ASN A 258 -9.33 -17.63 23.42
C ASN A 258 -8.70 -17.51 22.01
N ILE A 259 -8.81 -16.34 21.39
CA ILE A 259 -8.28 -16.10 20.04
C ILE A 259 -7.22 -15.01 20.12
N VAL A 260 -6.03 -15.29 19.59
CA VAL A 260 -5.00 -14.29 19.35
C VAL A 260 -5.00 -13.93 17.87
N THR A 261 -5.22 -12.66 17.57
CA THR A 261 -5.12 -12.10 16.22
C THR A 261 -3.82 -11.33 16.10
N TRP A 262 -3.00 -11.72 15.13
CA TRP A 262 -1.83 -10.98 14.68
C TRP A 262 -2.18 -10.16 13.44
N ILE A 263 -1.78 -8.89 13.45
CA ILE A 263 -1.93 -7.99 12.30
C ILE A 263 -0.57 -7.40 11.97
N LEU A 264 -0.15 -7.55 10.72
CA LEU A 264 1.05 -6.91 10.17
C LEU A 264 0.60 -5.89 9.12
N GLU A 265 0.85 -4.61 9.36
CA GLU A 265 0.62 -3.52 8.39
C GLU A 265 1.98 -3.02 7.93
N TYR A 266 2.20 -2.93 6.62
CA TYR A 266 3.53 -2.67 6.08
C TYR A 266 3.49 -1.87 4.79
N GLU A 267 4.62 -1.22 4.51
CA GLU A 267 4.93 -0.56 3.24
C GLU A 267 6.29 -1.08 2.76
N LYS A 268 6.30 -1.76 1.63
CA LYS A 268 7.51 -2.29 1.00
C LYS A 268 8.39 -1.16 0.47
N LYS A 269 9.70 -1.38 0.46
CA LYS A 269 10.62 -0.45 -0.22
C LYS A 269 10.44 -0.41 -1.73
N ASN A 270 10.13 -1.56 -2.34
CA ASN A 270 9.86 -1.71 -3.77
C ASN A 270 9.11 -3.03 -4.02
N CYS A 271 8.71 -3.28 -5.28
CA CYS A 271 7.96 -4.47 -5.66
C CYS A 271 8.71 -5.82 -5.48
N ASN A 272 10.05 -5.80 -5.38
CA ASN A 272 10.84 -7.02 -5.20
C ASN A 272 10.82 -7.53 -3.76
N VAL A 273 10.37 -6.71 -2.82
CA VAL A 273 10.19 -7.12 -1.42
C VAL A 273 8.96 -8.01 -1.33
N PRO A 274 9.10 -9.26 -0.83
CA PRO A 274 7.95 -10.15 -0.66
C PRO A 274 7.03 -9.64 0.45
N ASP A 275 5.78 -10.09 0.46
CA ASP A 275 4.89 -9.88 1.60
C ASP A 275 5.46 -10.60 2.85
N PRO A 276 5.22 -10.09 4.07
CA PRO A 276 5.82 -10.60 5.31
C PRO A 276 5.19 -11.92 5.81
N HIS A 277 4.84 -12.85 4.91
CA HIS A 277 4.24 -14.13 5.28
C HIS A 277 5.11 -14.95 6.24
N THR A 278 6.44 -14.98 6.04
CA THR A 278 7.34 -15.70 6.94
C THR A 278 7.46 -15.02 8.31
N LEU A 279 7.25 -13.70 8.40
CA LEU A 279 7.16 -12.98 9.69
C LEU A 279 5.81 -13.27 10.38
N MET A 280 4.73 -13.42 9.63
CA MET A 280 3.44 -13.85 10.18
C MET A 280 3.55 -15.25 10.77
N GLU A 281 4.16 -16.19 10.05
CA GLU A 281 4.41 -17.55 10.56
C GLU A 281 5.29 -17.54 11.83
N PHE A 282 6.29 -16.66 11.89
CA PHE A 282 7.08 -16.45 13.10
C PHE A 282 6.22 -16.04 14.29
N CYS A 283 5.31 -15.07 14.13
CA CYS A 283 4.41 -14.63 15.20
C CYS A 283 3.50 -15.77 15.70
N LEU A 284 2.99 -16.59 14.78
CA LEU A 284 2.18 -17.77 15.10
C LEU A 284 2.99 -18.85 15.83
N ASN A 285 4.27 -19.04 15.48
CA ASN A 285 5.15 -19.99 16.16
C ASN A 285 5.49 -19.52 17.59
N VAL A 286 5.81 -18.23 17.78
CA VAL A 286 5.99 -17.65 19.12
C VAL A 286 4.74 -17.87 19.98
N THR A 287 3.55 -17.67 19.40
CA THR A 287 2.28 -17.88 20.11
C THR A 287 2.12 -19.33 20.58
N LYS A 288 2.44 -20.31 19.72
CA LYS A 288 2.41 -21.75 20.08
C LYS A 288 3.40 -22.11 21.18
N ASP A 289 4.57 -21.50 21.19
CA ASP A 289 5.58 -21.72 22.23
C ASP A 289 5.13 -21.17 23.59
N ILE A 290 4.55 -19.96 23.61
CA ILE A 290 3.95 -19.36 24.82
C ILE A 290 2.82 -20.26 25.34
N GLU A 291 1.91 -20.69 24.47
CA GLU A 291 0.82 -21.61 24.80
C GLU A 291 1.35 -22.91 25.43
N THR A 292 2.36 -23.52 24.78
CA THR A 292 2.98 -24.77 25.27
C THR A 292 3.68 -24.57 26.61
N HIS A 293 4.23 -23.39 26.88
CA HIS A 293 4.83 -23.06 28.16
C HIS A 293 3.78 -22.91 29.27
N HIS A 294 2.63 -22.32 28.98
CA HIS A 294 1.56 -22.08 29.95
C HIS A 294 0.64 -23.30 30.22
N LEU A 295 0.59 -24.26 29.30
CA LEU A 295 -0.17 -25.51 29.49
C LEU A 295 0.61 -26.61 30.23
N LYS A 296 1.89 -26.41 30.54
CA LYS A 296 2.72 -27.33 31.33
C LYS A 296 2.56 -27.08 32.82
#